data_AF-C6X5I1-F1
#
_entry.id   AF-C6X5I1-F1
#
_cell.length_a   1.000
_cell.length_b   1.000
_cell.length_c   1.000
_cell.angle_alpha   90.00
_cell.angle_beta   90.00
_cell.angle_gamma   90.00
#
_symmetry.space_group_name_H-M   'P 1'
#
loop_
_entity.id
_entity.type
_entity.pdbx_description
1 polymer ?
#
loop_
_entity_poly.entity_id
_entity_poly.type
_entity_poly.pdbx_seq_one_letter_code
_entity_poly.pdbx_strand_id
1 'polypeptide(L)'
;MTTEQYDIKTNINIGQEIFENIPNDIRPGWAGLVLSRFDHYIKNIPTSISELYQIIDDKDRWKEAHEQFTKIRVFGLENKNYKPENYLRLAELVAKVTYNASGEPAPFDSDSGHYIASLALKATEYFDDNRLEEEVKSTILLFNRNKKFKDNLTAAKDFLLYKKIDDILWFDWDPIGINDIAPRDEYQGYVPEIFGLVKAKADRQEIANRLHKLEMENMGMSGTIENCLTIADKILKAQ
;
A
#
# COMPACT_ATOMS: atom_id res chain seq x y z
N MET A 1 -15.25 -5.81 -30.89
CA MET A 1 -14.99 -6.44 -29.57
C MET A 1 -14.93 -5.32 -28.57
N THR A 2 -15.88 -5.27 -27.64
CA THR A 2 -16.08 -4.14 -26.72
C THR A 2 -14.97 -4.07 -25.68
N THR A 3 -14.54 -2.85 -25.36
CA THR A 3 -13.53 -2.50 -24.35
C THR A 3 -13.84 -3.08 -22.96
N GLU A 4 -15.10 -3.40 -22.68
CA GLU A 4 -15.58 -3.99 -21.42
C GLU A 4 -14.96 -5.37 -21.09
N GLN A 5 -14.60 -6.19 -22.09
CA GLN A 5 -14.04 -7.52 -21.82
C GLN A 5 -12.63 -7.48 -21.19
N TYR A 6 -11.94 -6.34 -21.30
CA TYR A 6 -10.58 -6.13 -20.77
C TYR A 6 -10.53 -5.09 -19.64
N ASP A 7 -11.69 -4.63 -19.17
CA ASP A 7 -11.77 -3.65 -18.10
C ASP A 7 -11.69 -4.31 -16.73
N ILE A 8 -10.63 -3.99 -15.97
CA ILE A 8 -10.40 -4.47 -14.61
C ILE A 8 -11.57 -4.09 -13.68
N LYS A 9 -12.27 -2.97 -13.93
CA LYS A 9 -13.43 -2.53 -13.11
C LYS A 9 -14.61 -3.49 -13.19
N THR A 10 -14.79 -4.19 -14.31
CA THR A 10 -16.01 -4.96 -14.60
C THR A 10 -15.76 -6.45 -14.78
N ASN A 11 -14.56 -6.87 -15.16
CA ASN A 11 -14.23 -8.28 -15.40
C ASN A 11 -13.50 -8.94 -14.21
N ILE A 12 -14.25 -9.75 -13.45
CA ILE A 12 -13.72 -10.49 -12.30
C ILE A 12 -12.56 -11.44 -12.66
N ASN A 13 -12.56 -12.02 -13.86
CA ASN A 13 -11.52 -12.96 -14.27
C ASN A 13 -10.14 -12.28 -14.34
N ILE A 14 -10.11 -10.98 -14.67
CA ILE A 14 -8.87 -10.20 -14.64
C ILE A 14 -8.41 -10.04 -13.19
N GLY A 15 -9.30 -9.66 -12.28
CA GLY A 15 -8.99 -9.56 -10.85
C GLY A 15 -8.49 -10.88 -10.25
N GLN A 16 -9.08 -12.01 -10.65
CA GLN A 16 -8.62 -13.34 -10.30
C GLN A 16 -7.20 -13.61 -10.82
N GLU A 17 -6.92 -13.38 -12.11
CA GLU A 17 -5.58 -13.58 -12.67
C GLU A 17 -4.52 -12.75 -11.93
N ILE A 18 -4.85 -11.49 -11.64
CA ILE A 18 -3.97 -10.58 -10.89
C ILE A 18 -3.66 -11.15 -9.52
N PHE A 19 -4.69 -11.52 -8.76
CA PHE A 19 -4.53 -11.97 -7.37
C PHE A 19 -3.81 -13.32 -7.26
N GLU A 20 -4.12 -14.27 -8.15
CA GLU A 20 -3.52 -15.61 -8.13
C GLU A 20 -2.07 -15.66 -8.64
N ASN A 21 -1.58 -14.55 -9.22
CA ASN A 21 -0.16 -14.37 -9.54
C ASN A 21 0.67 -13.88 -8.34
N ILE A 22 0.03 -13.45 -7.26
CA ILE A 22 0.71 -12.91 -6.07
C ILE A 22 0.95 -14.05 -5.06
N PRO A 23 2.21 -14.26 -4.61
CA PRO A 23 2.50 -15.23 -3.56
C PRO A 23 1.68 -14.97 -2.29
N ASN A 24 1.25 -16.02 -1.59
CA ASN A 24 0.40 -15.88 -0.41
C ASN A 24 0.96 -14.90 0.63
N ASP A 25 2.27 -15.00 0.90
CA ASP A 25 3.02 -14.14 1.83
C ASP A 25 3.13 -12.66 1.38
N ILE A 26 2.75 -12.33 0.16
CA ILE A 26 2.80 -10.97 -0.41
C ILE A 26 1.40 -10.35 -0.50
N ARG A 27 0.34 -11.18 -0.54
CA ARG A 27 -1.05 -10.72 -0.70
C ARG A 27 -1.45 -9.63 0.31
N PRO A 28 -1.16 -9.75 1.62
CA PRO A 28 -1.56 -8.73 2.59
C PRO A 28 -0.89 -7.37 2.30
N GLY A 29 0.42 -7.38 2.09
CA GLY A 29 1.19 -6.17 1.83
C GLY A 29 0.85 -5.51 0.49
N TRP A 30 0.60 -6.31 -0.57
CA TRP A 30 0.09 -5.77 -1.83
C TRP A 30 -1.31 -5.16 -1.69
N ALA A 31 -2.22 -5.85 -1.01
CA ALA A 31 -3.58 -5.35 -0.80
C ALA A 31 -3.58 -4.08 0.07
N GLY A 32 -2.75 -4.04 1.11
CA GLY A 32 -2.51 -2.86 1.92
C GLY A 32 -1.95 -1.69 1.12
N LEU A 33 -1.01 -1.96 0.20
CA LEU A 33 -0.47 -0.93 -0.70
C LEU A 33 -1.56 -0.35 -1.61
N VAL A 34 -2.45 -1.19 -2.15
CA VAL A 34 -3.62 -0.72 -2.93
C VAL A 34 -4.55 0.15 -2.09
N LEU A 35 -4.81 -0.24 -0.83
CA LEU A 35 -5.64 0.54 0.10
C LEU A 35 -5.00 1.90 0.46
N SER A 36 -3.68 1.94 0.66
CA SER A 36 -2.96 3.15 1.07
C SER A 36 -2.98 4.27 0.02
N ARG A 37 -3.27 3.94 -1.25
CA ARG A 37 -3.43 4.95 -2.32
C ARG A 37 -4.52 5.98 -2.02
N PHE A 38 -5.47 5.63 -1.16
CA PHE A 38 -6.57 6.51 -0.77
C PHE A 38 -6.26 7.36 0.47
N ASP A 39 -5.17 7.12 1.19
CA ASP A 39 -4.95 7.70 2.52
C ASP A 39 -4.88 9.24 2.49
N HIS A 40 -4.29 9.81 1.43
CA HIS A 40 -4.20 11.26 1.23
C HIS A 40 -5.50 11.88 0.68
N TYR A 41 -6.41 11.06 0.17
CA TYR A 41 -7.69 11.50 -0.37
C TYR A 41 -8.82 11.46 0.69
N ILE A 42 -8.64 10.63 1.73
CA ILE A 42 -9.65 10.42 2.77
C ILE A 42 -9.26 11.22 4.02
N LYS A 43 -9.99 12.32 4.26
CA LYS A 43 -9.71 13.24 5.38
C LYS A 43 -9.72 12.58 6.76
N ASN A 44 -10.66 11.66 6.98
CA ASN A 44 -10.86 11.00 8.28
C ASN A 44 -10.96 9.49 8.07
N ILE A 45 -9.80 8.83 7.99
CA ILE A 45 -9.75 7.37 7.92
C ILE A 45 -10.28 6.80 9.24
N PRO A 46 -11.27 5.88 9.21
CA PRO A 46 -11.77 5.23 10.42
C PRO A 46 -10.65 4.52 11.17
N THR A 47 -10.64 4.58 12.50
CA THR A 47 -9.65 3.88 13.33
C THR A 47 -9.58 2.38 13.01
N SER A 48 -10.74 1.77 12.74
CA SER A 48 -10.84 0.37 12.32
C SER A 48 -10.10 0.06 11.01
N ILE A 49 -9.85 1.05 10.16
CA ILE A 49 -9.06 0.89 8.94
C ILE A 49 -7.60 1.25 9.20
N SER A 50 -7.30 2.34 9.90
CA SER A 50 -5.90 2.73 10.18
C SER A 50 -5.14 1.67 11.00
N GLU A 51 -5.81 0.99 11.94
CA GLU A 51 -5.21 -0.10 12.73
C GLU A 51 -4.87 -1.33 11.89
N LEU A 52 -5.55 -1.53 10.73
CA LEU A 52 -5.31 -2.67 9.86
C LEU A 52 -3.89 -2.66 9.29
N TYR A 53 -3.30 -1.49 9.03
CA TYR A 53 -1.94 -1.39 8.50
C TYR A 53 -0.90 -2.02 9.43
N GLN A 54 -1.04 -1.84 10.75
CA GLN A 54 -0.14 -2.46 11.72
C GLN A 54 -0.27 -3.99 11.77
N ILE A 55 -1.44 -4.52 11.42
CA ILE A 55 -1.65 -5.96 11.30
C ILE A 55 -1.02 -6.46 10.00
N ILE A 56 -1.21 -5.75 8.88
CA ILE A 56 -0.63 -6.13 7.58
C ILE A 56 0.90 -6.20 7.64
N ASP A 57 1.53 -5.25 8.32
CA ASP A 57 2.99 -5.13 8.39
C ASP A 57 3.64 -6.17 9.33
N ASP A 58 2.86 -6.85 10.17
CA ASP A 58 3.37 -7.86 11.10
C ASP A 58 2.71 -9.23 10.84
N LYS A 59 3.49 -10.16 10.26
CA LYS A 59 3.02 -11.50 9.92
C LYS A 59 2.46 -12.27 11.12
N ASP A 60 3.02 -12.07 12.31
CA ASP A 60 2.56 -12.77 13.52
C ASP A 60 1.18 -12.29 13.98
N ARG A 61 0.78 -11.10 13.51
CA ARG A 61 -0.51 -10.47 13.79
C ARG A 61 -1.57 -10.76 12.73
N TRP A 62 -1.26 -11.37 11.58
CA TRP A 62 -2.24 -11.56 10.49
C TRP A 62 -3.54 -12.27 10.91
N LYS A 63 -3.48 -13.14 11.91
CA LYS A 63 -4.66 -13.78 12.51
C LYS A 63 -5.66 -12.77 13.14
N GLU A 64 -5.17 -11.63 13.62
CA GLU A 64 -5.99 -10.55 14.19
C GLU A 64 -6.87 -9.89 13.12
N ALA A 65 -6.54 -10.04 11.83
CA ALA A 65 -7.28 -9.42 10.74
C ALA A 65 -8.74 -9.90 10.64
N HIS A 66 -9.08 -11.07 11.19
CA HIS A 66 -10.49 -11.50 11.30
C HIS A 66 -11.29 -10.60 12.26
N GLU A 67 -10.71 -10.26 13.41
CA GLU A 67 -11.31 -9.29 14.34
C GLU A 67 -11.36 -7.90 13.68
N GLN A 68 -10.30 -7.52 12.98
CA GLN A 68 -10.24 -6.22 12.30
C GLN A 68 -11.29 -6.08 11.20
N PHE A 69 -11.53 -7.13 10.40
CA PHE A 69 -12.64 -7.20 9.46
C PHE A 69 -13.98 -6.93 10.15
N THR A 70 -14.20 -7.53 11.32
CA THR A 70 -15.42 -7.34 12.11
C THR A 70 -15.58 -5.87 12.53
N LYS A 71 -14.52 -5.22 13.01
CA LYS A 71 -14.53 -3.79 13.38
C LYS A 71 -14.87 -2.89 12.19
N ILE A 72 -14.26 -3.14 11.03
CA ILE A 72 -14.54 -2.39 9.79
C ILE A 72 -16.01 -2.55 9.38
N ARG A 73 -16.54 -3.78 9.44
CA ARG A 73 -17.93 -4.07 9.09
C ARG A 73 -18.91 -3.39 10.04
N VAL A 74 -18.67 -3.44 11.35
CA VAL A 74 -19.49 -2.75 12.36
C VAL A 74 -19.49 -1.25 12.10
N PHE A 75 -18.32 -0.65 11.86
CA PHE A 75 -18.22 0.76 11.49
C PHE A 75 -19.08 1.10 10.27
N GLY A 76 -19.02 0.30 9.20
CA GLY A 76 -19.82 0.51 7.99
C GLY A 76 -21.33 0.40 8.23
N LEU A 77 -21.77 -0.52 9.10
CA LEU A 77 -23.17 -0.69 9.47
C LEU A 77 -23.71 0.49 10.28
N GLU A 78 -22.90 1.05 11.17
CA GLU A 78 -23.23 2.21 11.99
C GLU A 78 -23.15 3.52 11.18
N ASN A 79 -22.29 3.58 10.17
CA ASN A 79 -22.03 4.77 9.35
C ASN A 79 -22.48 4.58 7.90
N LYS A 80 -23.77 4.27 7.69
CA LYS A 80 -24.34 3.95 6.36
C LYS A 80 -24.12 5.00 5.27
N ASN A 81 -23.87 6.25 5.65
CA ASN A 81 -23.62 7.37 4.74
C ASN A 81 -22.13 7.64 4.49
N TYR A 82 -21.21 6.84 5.05
CA TYR A 82 -19.79 6.99 4.81
C TYR A 82 -19.48 6.82 3.32
N LYS A 83 -18.65 7.72 2.78
CA LYS A 83 -18.16 7.68 1.41
C LYS A 83 -16.64 7.86 1.38
N PRO A 84 -15.93 7.20 0.45
CA PRO A 84 -16.46 6.28 -0.56
C PRO A 84 -16.88 4.92 0.02
N GLU A 85 -18.01 4.37 -0.41
CA GLU A 85 -18.47 3.04 0.05
C GLU A 85 -17.56 1.91 -0.45
N ASN A 86 -17.08 2.03 -1.69
CA ASN A 86 -16.14 1.06 -2.27
C ASN A 86 -14.80 1.03 -1.52
N TYR A 87 -14.40 2.12 -0.88
CA TYR A 87 -13.22 2.15 -0.01
C TYR A 87 -13.41 1.31 1.26
N LEU A 88 -14.58 1.39 1.91
CA LEU A 88 -14.88 0.53 3.06
C LEU A 88 -14.88 -0.95 2.67
N ARG A 89 -15.53 -1.28 1.54
CA ARG A 89 -15.55 -2.65 1.02
C ARG A 89 -14.16 -3.14 0.63
N LEU A 90 -13.31 -2.27 0.07
CA LEU A 90 -11.91 -2.58 -0.19
C LEU A 90 -11.17 -2.91 1.11
N ALA A 91 -11.31 -2.09 2.16
CA ALA A 91 -10.68 -2.34 3.46
C ALA A 91 -11.15 -3.68 4.09
N GLU A 92 -12.43 -4.02 3.96
CA GLU A 92 -12.94 -5.34 4.35
C GLU A 92 -12.22 -6.49 3.61
N LEU A 93 -12.07 -6.39 2.28
CA LEU A 93 -11.35 -7.41 1.51
C LEU A 93 -9.89 -7.51 1.91
N VAL A 94 -9.23 -6.38 2.17
CA VAL A 94 -7.83 -6.34 2.62
C VAL A 94 -7.69 -7.09 3.95
N ALA A 95 -8.61 -6.88 4.89
CA ALA A 95 -8.62 -7.64 6.15
C ALA A 95 -8.86 -9.14 5.92
N LYS A 96 -9.80 -9.51 5.03
CA LYS A 96 -10.06 -10.92 4.69
C LYS A 96 -8.85 -11.60 4.08
N VAL A 97 -8.19 -11.01 3.09
CA VAL A 97 -7.01 -11.62 2.45
C VAL A 97 -5.81 -11.67 3.40
N THR A 98 -5.71 -10.73 4.33
CA THR A 98 -4.69 -10.74 5.39
C THR A 98 -4.92 -11.92 6.33
N TYR A 99 -6.15 -12.13 6.80
CA TYR A 99 -6.48 -13.28 7.63
C TYR A 99 -6.26 -14.60 6.87
N ASN A 100 -6.74 -14.71 5.63
CA ASN A 100 -6.56 -15.92 4.83
C ASN A 100 -5.08 -16.26 4.61
N ALA A 101 -4.22 -15.24 4.45
CA ALA A 101 -2.79 -15.44 4.30
C ALA A 101 -2.09 -15.94 5.58
N SER A 102 -2.70 -15.75 6.76
CA SER A 102 -2.16 -16.26 8.04
C SER A 102 -2.14 -17.79 8.13
N GLY A 103 -3.00 -18.47 7.37
CA GLY A 103 -3.15 -19.93 7.43
C GLY A 103 -3.99 -20.45 8.60
N GLU A 104 -4.60 -19.56 9.38
CA GLU A 104 -5.54 -19.91 10.45
C GLU A 104 -6.80 -20.64 9.91
N PRO A 105 -7.47 -21.47 10.73
CA PRO A 105 -8.67 -22.19 10.30
C PRO A 105 -9.87 -21.25 10.08
N ALA A 106 -10.89 -21.78 9.41
CA ALA A 106 -12.10 -21.05 9.02
C ALA A 106 -11.78 -19.76 8.22
N PRO A 107 -11.06 -19.86 7.09
CA PRO A 107 -10.78 -18.70 6.25
C PRO A 107 -12.07 -18.10 5.70
N PHE A 108 -12.01 -16.82 5.34
CA PHE A 108 -13.04 -16.19 4.52
C PHE A 108 -13.06 -16.77 3.10
N ASP A 109 -14.06 -16.39 2.32
CA ASP A 109 -14.25 -16.81 0.93
C ASP A 109 -12.95 -16.65 0.11
N SER A 110 -12.55 -17.71 -0.59
CA SER A 110 -11.26 -17.77 -1.31
C SER A 110 -11.18 -16.78 -2.48
N ASP A 111 -12.33 -16.34 -3.00
CA ASP A 111 -12.46 -15.35 -4.06
C ASP A 111 -12.41 -13.90 -3.57
N SER A 112 -12.35 -13.66 -2.25
CA SER A 112 -12.31 -12.31 -1.67
C SER A 112 -11.23 -11.43 -2.33
N GLY A 113 -10.06 -12.00 -2.62
CA GLY A 113 -8.97 -11.26 -3.26
C GLY A 113 -9.21 -10.87 -4.73
N HIS A 114 -10.07 -11.60 -5.44
CA HIS A 114 -10.35 -11.36 -6.87
C HIS A 114 -11.06 -10.02 -7.08
N TYR A 115 -11.76 -9.53 -6.05
CA TYR A 115 -12.51 -8.29 -6.12
C TYR A 115 -11.69 -7.03 -5.76
N ILE A 116 -10.50 -7.17 -5.17
CA ILE A 116 -9.67 -6.03 -4.72
C ILE A 116 -9.43 -5.04 -5.86
N ALA A 117 -8.99 -5.54 -7.02
CA ALA A 117 -8.66 -4.69 -8.17
C ALA A 117 -9.89 -3.88 -8.64
N SER A 118 -11.04 -4.54 -8.79
CA SER A 118 -12.25 -3.88 -9.26
C SER A 118 -12.81 -2.89 -8.24
N LEU A 119 -12.81 -3.23 -6.94
CA LEU A 119 -13.31 -2.33 -5.90
C LEU A 119 -12.41 -1.11 -5.71
N ALA A 120 -11.09 -1.28 -5.78
CA ALA A 120 -10.16 -0.17 -5.72
C ALA A 120 -10.40 0.81 -6.87
N LEU A 121 -10.49 0.33 -8.11
CA LEU A 121 -10.78 1.20 -9.26
C LEU A 121 -12.19 1.82 -9.22
N LYS A 122 -13.19 1.17 -8.61
CA LYS A 122 -14.51 1.78 -8.38
C LYS A 122 -14.51 2.79 -7.22
N ALA A 123 -13.53 2.72 -6.32
CA ALA A 123 -13.39 3.70 -5.25
C ALA A 123 -12.79 5.02 -5.76
N THR A 124 -11.95 4.98 -6.81
CA THR A 124 -11.37 6.18 -7.41
C THR A 124 -12.41 7.09 -8.07
N GLU A 125 -13.50 6.52 -8.58
CA GLU A 125 -14.63 7.23 -9.19
C GLU A 125 -15.26 8.30 -8.27
N TYR A 126 -15.12 8.15 -6.95
CA TYR A 126 -15.63 9.14 -6.00
C TYR A 126 -14.82 10.44 -6.00
N PHE A 127 -13.52 10.37 -6.31
CA PHE A 127 -12.60 11.50 -6.18
C PHE A 127 -12.44 12.30 -7.46
N ASP A 128 -12.87 11.75 -8.60
CA ASP A 128 -12.73 12.37 -9.94
C ASP A 128 -11.29 12.85 -10.23
N ASP A 129 -10.29 12.11 -9.73
CA ASP A 129 -8.86 12.39 -9.95
C ASP A 129 -8.22 11.25 -10.75
N ASN A 130 -7.89 11.54 -12.01
CA ASN A 130 -7.24 10.60 -12.92
C ASN A 130 -5.86 10.15 -12.41
N ARG A 131 -5.17 10.97 -11.60
CA ARG A 131 -3.87 10.60 -11.01
C ARG A 131 -4.06 9.46 -10.01
N LEU A 132 -5.09 9.54 -9.16
CA LEU A 132 -5.44 8.46 -8.23
C LEU A 132 -5.77 7.17 -8.99
N GLU A 133 -6.58 7.25 -10.05
CA GLU A 133 -6.92 6.07 -10.85
C GLU A 133 -5.67 5.40 -11.45
N GLU A 134 -4.75 6.16 -12.03
CA GLU A 134 -3.52 5.62 -12.61
C GLU A 134 -2.55 5.08 -11.54
N GLU A 135 -2.47 5.69 -10.36
CA GLU A 135 -1.67 5.17 -9.24
C GLU A 135 -2.24 3.86 -8.69
N VAL A 136 -3.56 3.78 -8.49
CA VAL A 136 -4.25 2.55 -8.06
C VAL A 136 -4.05 1.45 -9.10
N LYS A 137 -4.25 1.74 -10.39
CA LYS A 137 -4.05 0.80 -11.49
C LYS A 137 -2.61 0.31 -11.57
N SER A 138 -1.64 1.21 -11.44
CA SER A 138 -0.21 0.84 -11.43
C SER A 138 0.13 -0.06 -10.24
N THR A 139 -0.46 0.19 -9.07
CA THR A 139 -0.27 -0.63 -7.85
C THR A 139 -0.93 -2.00 -7.96
N ILE A 140 -2.13 -2.08 -8.52
CA ILE A 140 -2.82 -3.34 -8.82
C ILE A 140 -1.94 -4.21 -9.74
N LEU A 141 -1.31 -3.60 -10.74
CA LEU A 141 -0.52 -4.30 -11.75
C LEU A 141 0.93 -4.57 -11.35
N LEU A 142 1.33 -4.21 -10.13
CA LEU A 142 2.72 -4.24 -9.65
C LEU A 142 3.40 -5.60 -9.88
N PHE A 143 2.73 -6.70 -9.52
CA PHE A 143 3.28 -8.06 -9.65
C PHE A 143 2.96 -8.76 -10.99
N ASN A 144 2.04 -8.21 -11.79
CA ASN A 144 1.67 -8.81 -13.08
C ASN A 144 2.73 -8.60 -14.17
N ARG A 145 3.49 -7.52 -14.06
CA ARG A 145 4.53 -7.16 -15.04
C ARG A 145 5.72 -8.12 -15.01
N ASN A 146 5.91 -8.87 -13.92
CA ASN A 146 7.02 -9.81 -13.78
C ASN A 146 6.60 -11.10 -13.08
N LYS A 147 6.25 -12.11 -13.90
CA LYS A 147 5.83 -13.44 -13.42
C LYS A 147 6.88 -14.15 -12.56
N LYS A 148 8.16 -13.75 -12.62
CA LYS A 148 9.23 -14.34 -11.79
C LYS A 148 9.03 -14.10 -10.29
N PHE A 149 8.24 -13.10 -9.89
CA PHE A 149 7.96 -12.85 -8.48
C PHE A 149 7.13 -13.96 -7.83
N LYS A 150 6.33 -14.70 -8.62
CA LYS A 150 5.57 -15.84 -8.12
C LYS A 150 6.48 -16.91 -7.52
N ASP A 151 7.65 -17.11 -8.14
CA ASP A 151 8.59 -18.17 -7.79
C ASP A 151 9.79 -17.66 -6.95
N ASN A 152 9.87 -16.35 -6.71
CA ASN A 152 10.95 -15.73 -5.93
C ASN A 152 10.38 -14.79 -4.86
N LEU A 153 10.04 -15.38 -3.71
CA LEU A 153 9.44 -14.66 -2.58
C LEU A 153 10.36 -13.54 -2.05
N THR A 154 11.67 -13.77 -1.98
CA THR A 154 12.63 -12.75 -1.52
C THR A 154 12.61 -11.52 -2.44
N ALA A 155 12.65 -11.73 -3.76
CA ALA A 155 12.57 -10.63 -4.71
C ALA A 155 11.21 -9.92 -4.64
N ALA A 156 10.12 -10.65 -4.40
CA ALA A 156 8.80 -10.06 -4.24
C ALA A 156 8.68 -9.20 -2.97
N LYS A 157 9.24 -9.67 -1.84
CA LYS A 157 9.32 -8.90 -0.57
C LYS A 157 10.17 -7.65 -0.74
N ASP A 158 11.36 -7.80 -1.33
CA ASP A 158 12.27 -6.68 -1.59
C ASP A 158 11.63 -5.63 -2.50
N PHE A 159 10.90 -6.06 -3.52
CA PHE A 159 10.19 -5.15 -4.41
C PHE A 159 9.03 -4.43 -3.72
N LEU A 160 8.29 -5.12 -2.85
CA LEU A 160 7.24 -4.49 -2.04
C LEU A 160 7.82 -3.47 -1.06
N LEU A 161 8.90 -3.82 -0.36
CA LEU A 161 9.62 -2.92 0.53
C LEU A 161 10.13 -1.67 -0.21
N TYR A 162 10.72 -1.87 -1.39
CA TYR A 162 11.14 -0.75 -2.26
C TYR A 162 9.98 0.20 -2.54
N LYS A 163 8.78 -0.32 -2.81
CA LYS A 163 7.58 0.49 -3.04
C LYS A 163 7.01 1.16 -1.81
N LYS A 164 7.12 0.54 -0.63
CA LYS A 164 6.78 1.20 0.63
C LYS A 164 7.72 2.37 0.92
N ILE A 165 9.03 2.20 0.67
CA ILE A 165 10.01 3.29 0.83
C ILE A 165 9.72 4.43 -0.15
N ASP A 166 9.44 4.12 -1.42
CA ASP A 166 9.01 5.09 -2.45
C ASP A 166 7.82 5.94 -1.95
N ASP A 167 6.83 5.32 -1.32
CA ASP A 167 5.68 6.04 -0.76
C ASP A 167 6.03 6.88 0.46
N ILE A 168 6.84 6.37 1.39
CA ILE A 168 7.25 7.13 2.56
C ILE A 168 8.05 8.38 2.13
N LEU A 169 8.95 8.24 1.15
CA LEU A 169 9.71 9.38 0.64
C LEU A 169 8.80 10.40 -0.08
N TRP A 170 7.80 9.92 -0.82
CA TRP A 170 6.88 10.79 -1.56
C TRP A 170 5.89 11.54 -0.66
N PHE A 171 5.27 10.84 0.28
CA PHE A 171 4.16 11.39 1.06
C PHE A 171 4.56 11.93 2.42
N ASP A 172 5.55 11.31 3.09
CA ASP A 172 5.90 11.65 4.46
C ASP A 172 7.16 12.50 4.55
N TRP A 173 8.17 12.22 3.74
CA TRP A 173 9.44 12.95 3.81
C TRP A 173 9.32 14.34 3.18
N ASP A 174 8.84 14.40 1.93
CA ASP A 174 8.55 15.61 1.11
C ASP A 174 9.18 16.92 1.62
N PRO A 175 10.52 17.03 1.64
CA PRO A 175 11.19 18.17 2.26
C PRO A 175 10.97 19.48 1.48
N ILE A 176 10.57 19.40 0.21
CA ILE A 176 10.31 20.59 -0.63
C ILE A 176 8.82 20.98 -0.58
N GLY A 177 7.92 20.05 -0.24
CA GLY A 177 6.48 20.29 -0.21
C GLY A 177 5.87 20.29 -1.61
N ILE A 178 6.28 19.35 -2.46
CA ILE A 178 5.88 19.29 -3.88
C ILE A 178 5.06 18.06 -4.24
N ASN A 179 4.74 17.19 -3.27
CA ASN A 179 4.09 15.91 -3.56
C ASN A 179 2.66 16.03 -4.12
N ASP A 180 2.05 17.22 -4.09
CA ASP A 180 0.72 17.53 -4.59
C ASP A 180 0.72 18.17 -6.00
N ILE A 181 1.86 18.72 -6.43
CA ILE A 181 2.02 19.51 -7.66
C ILE A 181 3.05 18.94 -8.65
N ALA A 182 4.03 18.17 -8.18
CA ALA A 182 5.12 17.65 -9.01
C ALA A 182 4.92 16.15 -9.35
N PRO A 183 5.62 15.63 -10.36
CA PRO A 183 5.62 14.21 -10.64
C PRO A 183 6.41 13.43 -9.57
N ARG A 184 6.03 12.16 -9.37
CA ARG A 184 6.63 11.26 -8.35
C ARG A 184 8.14 11.03 -8.54
N ASP A 185 8.65 11.21 -9.76
CA ASP A 185 10.04 10.93 -10.10
C ASP A 185 11.06 11.86 -9.42
N GLU A 186 10.61 13.02 -8.91
CA GLU A 186 11.43 13.96 -8.13
C GLU A 186 12.07 13.31 -6.89
N TYR A 187 11.33 12.45 -6.18
CA TYR A 187 11.85 11.71 -5.02
C TYR A 187 12.22 10.26 -5.33
N GLN A 188 11.70 9.70 -6.42
CA GLN A 188 11.98 8.32 -6.81
C GLN A 188 13.49 8.04 -7.01
N GLY A 189 14.26 9.06 -7.40
CA GLY A 189 15.72 8.97 -7.56
C GLY A 189 16.49 8.60 -6.28
N TYR A 190 15.92 8.86 -5.10
CA TYR A 190 16.57 8.58 -3.81
C TYR A 190 16.22 7.19 -3.25
N VAL A 191 15.16 6.55 -3.75
CA VAL A 191 14.68 5.24 -3.26
C VAL A 191 15.75 4.15 -3.32
N PRO A 192 16.54 3.98 -4.41
CA PRO A 192 17.56 2.93 -4.47
C PRO A 192 18.60 3.03 -3.35
N GLU A 193 18.99 4.24 -2.99
CA GLU A 193 20.00 4.48 -1.96
C GLU A 193 19.45 4.16 -0.57
N ILE A 194 18.26 4.66 -0.24
CA ILE A 194 17.60 4.39 1.05
C ILE A 194 17.27 2.90 1.19
N PHE A 195 16.76 2.28 0.14
CA PHE A 195 16.55 0.83 0.10
C PHE A 195 17.86 0.06 0.34
N GLY A 196 18.97 0.49 -0.29
CA GLY A 196 20.30 -0.08 -0.07
C GLY A 196 20.74 -0.03 1.40
N LEU A 197 20.49 1.08 2.09
CA LEU A 197 20.76 1.23 3.53
C LEU A 197 19.92 0.25 4.37
N VAL A 198 18.62 0.16 4.09
CA VAL A 198 17.74 -0.79 4.80
C VAL A 198 18.22 -2.23 4.59
N LYS A 199 18.60 -2.61 3.36
CA LYS A 199 19.14 -3.94 3.05
C LYS A 199 20.49 -4.20 3.73
N ALA A 200 21.28 -3.16 3.97
CA ALA A 200 22.52 -3.22 4.74
C ALA A 200 22.29 -3.26 6.27
N LYS A 201 21.03 -3.26 6.73
CA LYS A 201 20.63 -3.18 8.14
C LYS A 201 21.14 -1.92 8.83
N ALA A 202 21.17 -0.81 8.08
CA ALA A 202 21.50 0.49 8.64
C ALA A 202 20.52 0.84 9.77
N ASP A 203 21.02 1.47 10.82
CA ASP A 203 20.19 1.87 11.94
C ASP A 203 19.37 3.15 11.64
N ARG A 204 18.49 3.49 12.58
CA ARG A 204 17.63 4.68 12.52
C ARG A 204 18.43 5.95 12.26
N GLN A 205 19.59 6.11 12.91
CA GLN A 205 20.40 7.31 12.82
C GLN A 205 21.13 7.39 11.48
N GLU A 206 21.62 6.26 10.96
CA GLU A 206 22.27 6.19 9.65
C GLU A 206 21.31 6.57 8.52
N ILE A 207 20.08 6.05 8.54
CA ILE A 207 19.04 6.40 7.54
C ILE A 207 18.68 7.89 7.67
N ALA A 208 18.43 8.37 8.89
CA ALA A 208 18.06 9.77 9.12
C ALA A 208 19.17 10.75 8.70
N ASN A 209 20.42 10.45 9.04
CA ASN A 209 21.58 11.23 8.60
C ASN A 209 21.68 11.28 7.08
N ARG A 210 21.37 10.15 6.41
CA ARG A 210 21.40 10.14 4.96
C ARG A 210 20.30 11.02 4.36
N LEU A 211 19.06 10.89 4.82
CA LEU A 211 17.94 11.74 4.39
C LEU A 211 18.28 13.21 4.60
N HIS A 212 18.76 13.58 5.79
CA HIS A 212 19.10 14.97 6.10
C HIS A 212 20.23 15.50 5.21
N LYS A 213 21.20 14.66 4.87
CA LYS A 213 22.25 15.01 3.90
C LYS A 213 21.68 15.26 2.50
N LEU A 214 20.72 14.45 2.05
CA LEU A 214 20.02 14.68 0.77
C LEU A 214 19.25 16.00 0.77
N GLU A 215 18.55 16.32 1.87
CA GLU A 215 17.85 17.60 2.03
C GLU A 215 18.83 18.79 1.86
N MET A 216 19.96 18.77 2.56
CA MET A 216 20.90 19.89 2.58
C MET A 216 21.73 20.00 1.31
N GLU A 217 22.32 18.90 0.84
CA GLU A 217 23.33 18.92 -0.22
C GLU A 217 22.72 18.81 -1.62
N ASN A 218 21.65 18.03 -1.78
CA ASN A 218 21.02 17.83 -3.09
C ASN A 218 19.88 18.81 -3.35
N MET A 219 19.10 19.15 -2.31
CA MET A 219 17.90 19.99 -2.45
C MET A 219 18.10 21.43 -1.95
N GLY A 220 19.17 21.70 -1.20
CA GLY A 220 19.46 23.02 -0.64
C GLY A 220 18.48 23.45 0.47
N MET A 221 17.85 22.48 1.14
CA MET A 221 16.85 22.72 2.18
C MET A 221 17.52 22.80 3.57
N SER A 222 16.95 23.59 4.47
CA SER A 222 17.37 23.69 5.87
C SER A 222 16.51 22.80 6.79
N GLY A 223 16.28 21.55 6.38
CA GLY A 223 15.46 20.59 7.13
C GLY A 223 16.01 20.28 8.53
N THR A 224 15.28 19.49 9.31
CA THR A 224 15.68 19.10 10.68
C THR A 224 15.94 17.61 10.75
N ILE A 225 16.97 17.22 11.50
CA ILE A 225 17.29 15.81 11.72
C ILE A 225 16.13 15.07 12.42
N GLU A 226 15.35 15.76 13.25
CA GLU A 226 14.17 15.21 13.93
C GLU A 226 13.09 14.72 12.95
N ASN A 227 12.85 15.46 11.85
CA ASN A 227 11.94 15.00 10.81
C ASN A 227 12.50 13.74 10.15
N CYS A 228 13.76 13.76 9.73
CA CYS A 228 14.44 12.62 9.11
C CYS A 228 14.44 11.37 10.01
N LEU A 229 14.56 11.55 11.33
CA LEU A 229 14.48 10.46 12.32
C LEU A 229 13.08 9.83 12.37
N THR A 230 12.03 10.65 12.25
CA THR A 230 10.64 10.18 12.17
C THR A 230 10.40 9.40 10.87
N ILE A 231 10.96 9.87 9.76
CA ILE A 231 10.90 9.16 8.46
C ILE A 231 11.68 7.85 8.52
N ALA A 232 12.86 7.83 9.14
CA ALA A 232 13.64 6.61 9.35
C ALA A 232 12.86 5.57 10.18
N ASP A 233 12.12 5.99 11.21
CA ASP A 233 11.25 5.08 11.98
C ASP A 233 10.15 4.46 11.11
N LYS A 234 9.54 5.22 10.20
CA LYS A 234 8.55 4.70 9.24
C LYS A 234 9.18 3.70 8.29
N ILE A 235 10.35 4.01 7.75
CA ILE A 235 11.09 3.13 6.82
C ILE A 235 11.44 1.80 7.49
N LEU A 236 11.95 1.83 8.72
CA LEU A 236 12.34 0.62 9.44
C LEU A 236 11.13 -0.24 9.84
N LYS A 237 9.96 0.36 10.10
CA LYS A 237 8.70 -0.37 10.34
C LYS A 237 8.13 -1.02 9.08
N ALA A 238 8.51 -0.55 7.89
CA ALA A 238 8.02 -1.07 6.63
C ALA A 238 8.72 -2.37 6.18
N GLN A 239 9.81 -2.74 6.86
CA GLN A 239 10.68 -3.90 6.57
C GLN A 239 9.97 -5.25 6.78
#